data_AF-A0A449GLZ4-F1
#
_entry.id   AF-A0A449GLZ4-F1
#
_cell.length_a   1.000
_cell.length_b   1.000
_cell.length_c   1.000
_cell.angle_alpha   90.00
_cell.angle_beta   90.00
_cell.angle_gamma   90.00
#
_symmetry.space_group_name_H-M   'P 1'
#
loop_
_entity.id
_entity.type
_entity.pdbx_description
1 polymer ?
#
loop_
_entity_poly.entity_id
_entity_poly.type
_entity_poly.pdbx_seq_one_letter_code
_entity_poly.pdbx_strand_id
1 'polypeptide(L)'
;MIDKQPPTAQQTELFDARAILADEYAKARADGDEEAAQGIAEMVAEIDSELRATGIRGKLPALDPEAKPVRKRSTRRRQEQPDLPRRKVTKTTVGRQYAGKYRPSMFVTLTLPSYGRVGPDGAPLNPDSYDYTRAARDIIHFSALFDRFIQNYRRATGRDVQYFATVEPQRRGAPHIHVGIRGSDPRALIRQLAAATYHQVWWPHHDREVYEPGRLPQWDYTQGCFTDPDTNEPVPTWTEVLDLMDSVDELEPAHVVRFGTQVDVKGILAGTPEADRHIGYLTKYLTKSISEVIEPKSQAAAEHYDRLHAELCKTPCSPRCGLWFRYGVVPKGATAKTVPGVCKGKAHRRETLGLRGRRVLVSRKWTGKDLADHRADRAEHVRQVLAAAGIAKPDIARMQITPAEPGDPNVPPREHLIMAMVAQKITQHAEYTRAQLAPDGAIVASLLGDTASATDSAA
;
A
#
# COMPACT_ATOMS: atom_id res chain seq x y z
N MET A 1 -17.71 12.15 -3.31
CA MET A 1 -16.69 12.91 -2.57
C MET A 1 -17.38 13.54 -1.37
N ILE A 2 -16.71 13.76 -0.24
CA ILE A 2 -17.02 15.03 0.45
C ILE A 2 -16.42 16.02 -0.53
N ASP A 3 -17.26 16.68 -1.30
CA ASP A 3 -16.82 17.67 -2.28
C ASP A 3 -15.85 18.59 -1.54
N LYS A 4 -14.60 18.65 -2.00
CA LYS A 4 -13.67 19.60 -1.42
C LYS A 4 -14.15 20.94 -1.91
N GLN A 5 -14.88 21.64 -1.06
CA GLN A 5 -15.30 23.00 -1.35
C GLN A 5 -14.05 23.79 -1.75
N PRO A 6 -14.13 24.57 -2.85
CA PRO A 6 -13.05 25.49 -3.18
C PRO A 6 -12.79 26.39 -1.97
N PRO A 7 -11.53 26.81 -1.75
CA PRO A 7 -11.20 27.67 -0.63
C PRO A 7 -12.06 28.93 -0.70
N THR A 8 -12.57 29.38 0.45
CA THR A 8 -13.32 30.63 0.52
C THR A 8 -12.39 31.82 0.24
N ALA A 9 -12.96 32.98 -0.10
CA ALA A 9 -12.18 34.21 -0.27
C ALA A 9 -11.36 34.52 0.99
N GLN A 10 -12.00 34.42 2.17
CA GLN A 10 -11.34 34.59 3.47
C GLN A 10 -10.17 33.61 3.67
N GLN A 11 -10.33 32.33 3.31
CA GLN A 11 -9.24 31.36 3.42
C GLN A 11 -8.06 31.71 2.50
N THR A 12 -8.37 32.20 1.30
CA THR A 12 -7.35 32.62 0.32
C THR A 12 -6.57 33.82 0.85
N GLU A 13 -7.27 34.85 1.34
CA GLU A 13 -6.66 36.06 1.92
C GLU A 13 -5.77 35.73 3.12
N LEU A 14 -6.24 34.86 4.03
CA LEU A 14 -5.45 34.43 5.18
C LEU A 14 -4.21 33.65 4.77
N PHE A 15 -4.28 32.81 3.73
CA PHE A 15 -3.11 32.11 3.20
C PHE A 15 -2.11 33.06 2.56
N ASP A 16 -2.57 34.07 1.82
CA ASP A 16 -1.71 35.06 1.18
C ASP A 16 -1.00 35.92 2.24
N ALA A 17 -1.74 36.41 3.25
CA ALA A 17 -1.17 37.17 4.37
C ALA A 17 -0.14 36.34 5.14
N ARG A 18 -0.44 35.06 5.40
CA ARG A 18 0.50 34.13 6.05
C ARG A 18 1.77 33.93 5.23
N ALA A 19 1.67 33.86 3.90
CA ALA A 19 2.82 33.68 3.02
C ALA A 19 3.73 34.93 3.04
N ILE A 20 3.14 36.12 3.03
CA ILE A 20 3.88 37.39 3.16
C ILE A 20 4.63 37.44 4.48
N LEU A 21 3.95 37.16 5.61
CA LEU A 21 4.61 37.14 6.92
C LEU A 21 5.70 36.08 7.02
N ALA A 22 5.55 34.93 6.34
CA ALA A 22 6.59 33.91 6.32
C ALA A 22 7.86 34.40 5.57
N ASP A 23 7.70 35.14 4.47
CA ASP A 23 8.83 35.74 3.75
C ASP A 23 9.49 36.87 4.56
N GLU A 24 8.71 37.68 5.28
CA GLU A 24 9.21 38.72 6.19
C GLU A 24 9.95 38.12 7.38
N TYR A 25 9.41 37.05 7.97
CA TYR A 25 10.07 36.29 9.03
C TYR A 25 11.43 35.76 8.56
N ALA A 26 11.49 35.19 7.36
CA ALA A 26 12.74 34.67 6.80
C ALA A 26 13.79 35.78 6.58
N LYS A 27 13.36 37.00 6.20
CA LYS A 27 14.24 38.17 6.10
C LYS A 27 14.75 38.62 7.47
N ALA A 28 13.86 38.79 8.45
CA ALA A 28 14.23 39.16 9.81
C ALA A 28 15.26 38.19 10.43
N ARG A 29 15.06 36.87 10.22
CA ARG A 29 16.02 35.84 10.63
C ARG A 29 17.36 35.93 9.89
N ALA A 30 17.34 36.24 8.59
CA ALA A 30 18.57 36.40 7.80
C ALA A 30 19.37 37.64 8.22
N ASP A 31 18.69 38.70 8.64
CA ASP A 31 19.29 39.97 9.09
C ASP A 31 19.70 39.92 10.57
N GLY A 32 19.37 38.86 11.30
CA GLY A 32 19.68 38.69 12.72
C GLY A 32 18.80 39.51 13.66
N ASP A 33 17.65 39.99 13.17
CA ASP A 33 16.68 40.78 13.93
C ASP A 33 15.69 39.83 14.64
N GLU A 34 16.08 39.38 15.83
CA GLU A 34 15.30 38.43 16.63
C GLU A 34 14.00 39.04 17.18
N GLU A 35 13.96 40.35 17.42
CA GLU A 35 12.77 41.05 17.91
C GLU A 35 11.69 41.11 16.82
N ALA A 36 12.08 41.51 15.61
CA ALA A 36 11.17 41.50 14.46
C ALA A 36 10.72 40.07 14.11
N ALA A 37 11.62 39.09 14.15
CA ALA A 37 11.27 37.69 13.88
C ALA A 37 10.24 37.16 14.89
N GLN A 38 10.41 37.44 16.19
CA GLN A 38 9.48 37.02 17.22
C GLN A 38 8.10 37.66 17.04
N GLY A 39 8.03 38.97 16.76
CA GLY A 39 6.76 39.65 16.50
C GLY A 39 6.02 39.09 15.28
N ILE A 40 6.75 38.76 14.21
CA ILE A 40 6.16 38.14 13.02
C ILE A 40 5.66 36.72 13.31
N ALA A 41 6.38 35.94 14.14
CA ALA A 41 5.95 34.60 14.53
C ALA A 41 4.61 34.61 15.29
N GLU A 42 4.39 35.62 16.14
CA GLU A 42 3.13 35.80 16.86
C GLU A 42 1.97 36.12 15.91
N MET A 43 2.16 37.04 14.97
CA MET A 43 1.16 37.36 13.94
C MET A 43 0.80 36.14 13.08
N VAL A 44 1.79 35.31 12.73
CA VAL A 44 1.55 34.05 11.99
C VAL A 44 0.76 33.06 12.85
N ALA A 45 0.99 33.01 14.16
CA ALA A 45 0.24 32.13 15.07
C ALA A 45 -1.24 32.54 15.20
N GLU A 46 -1.52 33.84 15.13
CA GLU A 46 -2.89 34.38 15.07
C GLU A 46 -3.58 33.97 13.77
N ILE A 47 -2.94 34.21 12.61
CA ILE A 47 -3.48 33.79 11.31
C ILE A 47 -3.69 32.27 11.24
N ASP A 48 -2.76 31.48 11.79
CA ASP A 48 -2.89 30.03 11.92
C ASP A 48 -4.13 29.62 12.72
N SER A 49 -4.47 30.39 13.76
CA SER A 49 -5.65 30.17 14.60
C SER A 49 -6.94 30.53 13.87
N GLU A 50 -6.94 31.63 13.12
CA GLU A 50 -8.06 32.02 12.24
C GLU A 50 -8.29 31.01 11.11
N LEU A 51 -7.23 30.57 10.43
CA LEU A 51 -7.30 29.54 9.39
C LEU A 51 -7.94 28.25 9.94
N ARG A 52 -7.60 27.85 11.18
CA ARG A 52 -8.24 26.70 11.85
C ARG A 52 -9.71 26.96 12.15
N ALA A 53 -10.07 28.16 12.59
CA ALA A 53 -11.46 28.54 12.86
C ALA A 53 -12.32 28.50 11.59
N THR A 54 -11.76 28.76 10.41
CA THR A 54 -12.47 28.59 9.12
C THR A 54 -12.74 27.12 8.74
N GLY A 55 -12.29 26.15 9.54
CA GLY A 55 -12.52 24.73 9.32
C GLY A 55 -11.46 24.03 8.43
N ILE A 56 -10.33 24.70 8.13
CA ILE A 56 -9.22 24.07 7.42
C ILE A 56 -8.65 22.92 8.24
N ARG A 57 -8.54 21.75 7.60
CA ARG A 57 -7.97 20.54 8.20
C ARG A 57 -6.56 20.31 7.66
N GLY A 58 -5.58 20.12 8.54
CA GLY A 58 -4.20 19.81 8.17
C GLY A 58 -3.19 20.48 9.09
N LYS A 59 -1.91 20.17 8.91
CA LYS A 59 -0.82 20.87 9.59
C LYS A 59 -0.36 22.02 8.68
N LEU A 60 -0.35 23.24 9.21
CA LEU A 60 0.21 24.42 8.54
C LEU A 60 1.75 24.36 8.59
N PRO A 61 2.48 24.80 7.54
CA PRO A 61 3.95 24.79 7.53
C PRO A 61 4.52 25.67 8.66
N ALA A 62 5.48 25.15 9.44
CA ALA A 62 6.16 25.97 10.46
C ALA A 62 7.06 27.02 9.79
N LEU A 63 7.24 28.16 10.45
CA LEU A 63 8.14 29.25 9.99
C LEU A 63 9.60 28.82 10.00
N ASP A 64 10.03 28.21 11.11
CA ASP A 64 11.32 27.54 11.24
C ASP A 64 11.11 26.02 11.17
N PRO A 65 11.11 25.42 9.98
CA PRO A 65 11.15 23.97 9.89
C PRO A 65 12.51 23.51 10.41
N GLU A 66 12.52 22.70 11.48
CA GLU A 66 13.72 22.00 11.92
C GLU A 66 14.42 21.39 10.69
N ALA A 67 15.71 21.73 10.52
CA ALA A 67 16.54 21.18 9.47
C ALA A 67 16.65 19.67 9.68
N LYS A 68 15.77 18.91 9.03
CA LYS A 68 15.82 17.46 9.09
C LYS A 68 17.10 17.03 8.39
N PRO A 69 18.03 16.34 9.07
CA PRO A 69 19.23 15.87 8.42
C PRO A 69 18.84 15.08 7.18
N VAL A 70 19.37 15.50 6.02
CA VAL A 70 19.16 14.80 4.76
C VAL A 70 19.89 13.46 4.89
N ARG A 71 19.12 12.40 5.07
CA ARG A 71 19.66 11.04 5.26
C ARG A 71 20.51 10.63 4.07
N LYS A 72 21.82 10.53 4.27
CA LYS A 72 22.81 10.10 3.27
C LYS A 72 22.79 8.59 3.14
N ARG A 73 21.82 8.06 2.40
CA ARG A 73 21.78 6.61 2.12
C ARG A 73 22.63 6.28 0.91
N SER A 74 23.31 5.14 0.96
CA SER A 74 24.02 4.60 -0.20
C SER A 74 23.06 4.48 -1.39
N THR A 75 23.29 5.32 -2.39
CA THR A 75 22.63 5.25 -3.71
C THR A 75 23.43 4.39 -4.69
N ARG A 76 24.51 3.75 -4.20
CA ARG A 76 25.42 2.97 -5.04
C ARG A 76 24.66 1.84 -5.70
N ARG A 77 24.64 1.87 -7.02
CA ARG A 77 24.05 0.83 -7.83
C ARG A 77 24.88 -0.45 -7.68
N ARG A 78 24.19 -1.55 -7.40
CA ARG A 78 24.74 -2.91 -7.41
C ARG A 78 25.28 -3.26 -8.80
N GLN A 79 26.58 -3.51 -8.91
CA GLN A 79 27.29 -3.74 -10.18
C GLN A 79 26.98 -5.13 -10.77
N GLU A 80 26.53 -6.07 -9.94
CA GLU A 80 26.14 -7.41 -10.38
C GLU A 80 24.84 -7.45 -11.21
N GLN A 81 24.18 -6.30 -11.39
CA GLN A 81 22.90 -6.19 -12.06
C GLN A 81 23.04 -5.69 -13.49
N PRO A 82 22.35 -6.30 -14.47
CA PRO A 82 22.41 -5.87 -15.86
C PRO A 82 22.09 -4.38 -16.02
N ASP A 83 22.81 -3.71 -16.91
CA ASP A 83 22.46 -2.36 -17.34
C ASP A 83 21.11 -2.36 -18.04
N LEU A 84 20.33 -1.31 -17.78
CA LEU A 84 19.08 -1.07 -18.46
C LEU A 84 19.26 0.07 -19.45
N PRO A 85 18.67 -0.03 -20.65
CA PRO A 85 18.64 1.09 -21.58
C PRO A 85 17.99 2.29 -20.88
N ARG A 86 18.40 3.51 -21.24
CA ARG A 86 17.79 4.74 -20.77
C ARG A 86 17.30 5.52 -21.98
N ARG A 87 16.00 5.80 -22.03
CA ARG A 87 15.38 6.60 -23.09
C ARG A 87 14.83 7.90 -22.51
N LYS A 88 14.78 8.95 -23.35
CA LYS A 88 14.13 10.21 -22.98
C LYS A 88 12.65 9.94 -22.69
N VAL A 89 12.19 10.36 -21.52
CA VAL A 89 10.81 10.12 -21.09
C VAL A 89 9.88 11.07 -21.85
N THR A 90 8.86 10.49 -22.47
CA THR A 90 7.79 11.20 -23.18
C THR A 90 6.46 10.94 -22.49
N LYS A 91 5.52 11.89 -22.55
CA LYS A 91 4.17 11.75 -21.96
C LYS A 91 3.25 10.88 -22.82
N THR A 92 3.77 9.77 -23.33
CA THR A 92 3.03 8.86 -24.22
C THR A 92 2.72 7.56 -23.47
N THR A 93 1.45 7.19 -23.45
CA THR A 93 0.95 5.96 -22.82
C THR A 93 0.70 4.84 -23.82
N VAL A 94 0.59 5.17 -25.11
CA VAL A 94 0.33 4.22 -26.19
C VAL A 94 1.63 3.57 -26.65
N GLY A 95 1.56 2.27 -26.94
CA GLY A 95 2.67 1.50 -27.50
C GLY A 95 2.93 1.77 -28.98
N ARG A 96 3.91 1.06 -29.54
CA ARG A 96 4.19 1.09 -30.98
C ARG A 96 3.00 0.55 -31.78
N GLN A 97 2.70 1.19 -32.91
CA GLN A 97 1.80 0.67 -33.92
C GLN A 97 2.59 -0.10 -34.99
N TYR A 98 2.05 -1.23 -35.43
CA TYR A 98 2.64 -2.08 -36.46
C TYR A 98 1.74 -2.10 -37.69
N ALA A 99 2.35 -2.04 -38.87
CA ALA A 99 1.67 -2.04 -40.17
C ALA A 99 0.50 -1.03 -40.25
N GLY A 100 0.62 0.14 -39.60
CA GLY A 100 -0.39 1.20 -39.63
C GLY A 100 -1.72 0.90 -38.93
N LYS A 101 -1.93 -0.30 -38.38
CA LYS A 101 -3.20 -0.69 -37.73
C LYS A 101 -3.05 -1.43 -36.41
N TYR A 102 -2.07 -2.33 -36.29
CA TYR A 102 -2.01 -3.23 -35.14
C TYR A 102 -1.34 -2.58 -33.93
N ARG A 103 -1.99 -2.65 -32.78
CA ARG A 103 -1.48 -2.15 -31.49
C ARG A 103 -1.50 -3.27 -30.45
N PRO A 104 -0.53 -4.20 -30.51
CA PRO A 104 -0.47 -5.30 -29.57
C PRO A 104 -0.15 -4.80 -28.16
N SER A 105 -0.66 -5.52 -27.19
CA SER A 105 -0.36 -5.40 -25.76
C SER A 105 0.49 -6.58 -25.30
N MET A 106 0.93 -6.56 -24.05
CA MET A 106 1.67 -7.68 -23.47
C MET A 106 0.99 -8.23 -22.24
N PHE A 107 1.18 -9.53 -22.00
CA PHE A 107 0.86 -10.18 -20.75
C PHE A 107 2.14 -10.75 -20.17
N VAL A 108 2.51 -10.24 -18.99
CA VAL A 108 3.75 -10.59 -18.31
C VAL A 108 3.43 -11.23 -16.99
N THR A 109 4.04 -12.39 -16.71
CA THR A 109 3.99 -13.01 -15.39
C THR A 109 5.36 -12.93 -14.74
N LEU A 110 5.43 -12.32 -13.55
CA LEU A 110 6.64 -12.21 -12.75
C LEU A 110 6.48 -13.01 -11.46
N THR A 111 7.53 -13.71 -11.06
CA THR A 111 7.53 -14.60 -9.89
C THR A 111 8.68 -14.25 -8.95
N LEU A 112 8.51 -14.53 -7.66
CA LEU A 112 9.61 -14.52 -6.69
C LEU A 112 10.53 -15.76 -6.87
N PRO A 113 11.78 -15.71 -6.39
CA PRO A 113 12.71 -16.85 -6.49
C PRO A 113 12.21 -18.07 -5.70
N SER A 114 12.85 -19.21 -5.93
CA SER A 114 12.63 -20.41 -5.12
C SER A 114 13.31 -20.30 -3.75
N TYR A 115 12.72 -20.91 -2.73
CA TYR A 115 13.25 -20.98 -1.35
C TYR A 115 13.56 -22.43 -0.91
N GLY A 116 13.39 -23.38 -1.84
CA GLY A 116 13.53 -24.81 -1.60
C GLY A 116 12.71 -25.59 -2.64
N ARG A 117 12.98 -26.89 -2.78
CA ARG A 117 12.18 -27.74 -3.68
C ARG A 117 10.81 -27.97 -3.08
N VAL A 118 9.76 -27.83 -3.90
CA VAL A 118 8.36 -28.02 -3.48
C VAL A 118 7.71 -29.13 -4.29
N GLY A 119 6.78 -29.86 -3.67
CA GLY A 119 5.94 -30.85 -4.30
C GLY A 119 4.80 -30.25 -5.14
N PRO A 120 3.97 -31.09 -5.77
CA PRO A 120 2.86 -30.64 -6.61
C PRO A 120 1.79 -29.87 -5.83
N ASP A 121 1.62 -30.14 -4.54
CA ASP A 121 0.72 -29.43 -3.63
C ASP A 121 1.29 -28.09 -3.13
N GLY A 122 2.56 -27.80 -3.43
CA GLY A 122 3.26 -26.58 -3.02
C GLY A 122 4.00 -26.69 -1.69
N ALA A 123 3.87 -27.81 -0.97
CA ALA A 123 4.62 -28.04 0.25
C ALA A 123 6.10 -28.30 -0.06
N PRO A 124 7.06 -27.82 0.77
CA PRO A 124 8.46 -28.16 0.63
C PRO A 124 8.70 -29.66 0.75
N LEU A 125 9.54 -30.22 -0.13
CA LEU A 125 9.95 -31.62 -0.02
C LEU A 125 10.77 -31.88 1.25
N ASN A 126 11.53 -30.89 1.70
CA ASN A 126 12.19 -30.87 3.00
C ASN A 126 11.90 -29.52 3.68
N PRO A 127 10.92 -29.48 4.61
CA PRO A 127 10.54 -28.28 5.34
C PRO A 127 11.67 -27.65 6.16
N ASP A 128 12.63 -28.42 6.65
CA ASP A 128 13.69 -27.90 7.53
C ASP A 128 14.80 -27.19 6.74
N SER A 129 14.92 -27.51 5.45
CA SER A 129 15.84 -26.84 4.52
C SER A 129 15.19 -25.69 3.73
N TYR A 130 13.88 -25.47 3.89
CA TYR A 130 13.16 -24.41 3.18
C TYR A 130 13.42 -23.06 3.85
N ASP A 131 13.87 -22.08 3.07
CA ASP A 131 14.24 -20.75 3.57
C ASP A 131 12.99 -19.88 3.80
N TYR A 132 12.31 -20.13 4.91
CA TYR A 132 11.12 -19.38 5.32
C TYR A 132 11.41 -17.92 5.66
N THR A 133 12.59 -17.62 6.21
CA THR A 133 13.00 -16.26 6.54
C THR A 133 13.07 -15.40 5.29
N ARG A 134 13.76 -15.88 4.25
CA ARG A 134 13.82 -15.16 2.96
C ARG A 134 12.46 -15.12 2.28
N ALA A 135 11.69 -16.20 2.33
CA ALA A 135 10.34 -16.23 1.78
C ALA A 135 9.46 -15.14 2.40
N ALA A 136 9.41 -15.05 3.73
CA ALA A 136 8.64 -14.05 4.47
C ALA A 136 9.08 -12.62 4.11
N ARG A 137 10.39 -12.35 4.10
CA ARG A 137 10.94 -11.02 3.74
C ARG A 137 10.60 -10.63 2.30
N ASP A 138 10.79 -11.53 1.34
CA ASP A 138 10.45 -11.28 -0.06
C ASP A 138 8.96 -11.00 -0.25
N ILE A 139 8.08 -11.77 0.42
CA ILE A 139 6.63 -11.56 0.40
C ILE A 139 6.28 -10.15 0.90
N ILE A 140 6.82 -9.74 2.05
CA ILE A 140 6.56 -8.44 2.66
C ILE A 140 6.96 -7.28 1.73
N HIS A 141 8.06 -7.44 0.99
CA HIS A 141 8.64 -6.41 0.13
C HIS A 141 8.25 -6.53 -1.35
N PHE A 142 7.44 -7.52 -1.73
CA PHE A 142 7.05 -7.77 -3.12
C PHE A 142 6.41 -6.55 -3.80
N SER A 143 5.56 -5.80 -3.11
CA SER A 143 4.93 -4.60 -3.70
C SER A 143 5.96 -3.54 -4.07
N ALA A 144 6.99 -3.36 -3.22
CA ALA A 144 8.05 -2.40 -3.49
C ALA A 144 8.95 -2.86 -4.64
N LEU A 145 9.19 -4.16 -4.77
CA LEU A 145 9.88 -4.74 -5.93
C LEU A 145 9.10 -4.47 -7.23
N PHE A 146 7.79 -4.71 -7.25
CA PHE A 146 6.96 -4.46 -8.42
C PHE A 146 6.89 -2.97 -8.78
N ASP A 147 6.78 -2.08 -7.80
CA ASP A 147 6.86 -0.63 -8.04
C ASP A 147 8.17 -0.25 -8.73
N ARG A 148 9.30 -0.86 -8.32
CA ARG A 148 10.61 -0.64 -8.97
C ARG A 148 10.65 -1.19 -10.39
N PHE A 149 10.02 -2.34 -10.64
CA PHE A 149 9.90 -2.89 -11.99
C PHE A 149 9.22 -1.91 -12.95
N ILE A 150 8.07 -1.36 -12.55
CA ILE A 150 7.33 -0.39 -13.37
C ILE A 150 8.15 0.88 -13.59
N GLN A 151 8.85 1.39 -12.56
CA GLN A 151 9.72 2.56 -12.69
C GLN A 151 10.86 2.31 -13.69
N ASN A 152 11.53 1.16 -13.57
CA ASN A 152 12.59 0.74 -14.48
C ASN A 152 12.06 0.58 -15.91
N TYR A 153 10.87 0.00 -16.06
CA TYR A 153 10.25 -0.19 -17.36
C TYR A 153 9.92 1.15 -18.04
N ARG A 154 9.37 2.12 -17.31
CA ARG A 154 9.13 3.48 -17.82
C ARG A 154 10.42 4.19 -18.24
N ARG A 155 11.49 4.05 -17.46
CA ARG A 155 12.82 4.62 -17.78
C ARG A 155 13.45 3.95 -19.00
N ALA A 156 13.29 2.63 -19.12
CA ALA A 156 13.85 1.84 -20.22
C ALA A 156 13.16 2.10 -21.56
N THR A 157 11.84 2.30 -21.53
CA THR A 157 11.07 2.56 -22.76
C THR A 157 10.90 4.04 -23.08
N GLY A 158 11.05 4.92 -22.08
CA GLY A 158 10.76 6.35 -22.22
C GLY A 158 9.26 6.64 -22.34
N ARG A 159 8.40 5.72 -21.90
CA ARG A 159 6.92 5.82 -22.00
C ARG A 159 6.27 5.75 -20.63
N ASP A 160 5.11 6.38 -20.51
CA ASP A 160 4.23 6.23 -19.36
C ASP A 160 3.49 4.89 -19.42
N VAL A 161 4.21 3.79 -19.15
CA VAL A 161 3.68 2.43 -19.17
C VAL A 161 2.43 2.34 -18.30
N GLN A 162 1.31 2.03 -18.96
CA GLN A 162 0.01 1.73 -18.38
C GLN A 162 -0.15 0.22 -18.24
N TYR A 163 -0.74 -0.20 -17.12
CA TYR A 163 -0.95 -1.60 -16.84
C TYR A 163 -2.17 -1.83 -15.96
N PHE A 164 -2.67 -3.05 -16.03
CA PHE A 164 -3.57 -3.69 -15.08
C PHE A 164 -2.90 -4.97 -14.60
N ALA A 165 -2.78 -5.16 -13.29
CA ALA A 165 -2.09 -6.30 -12.74
C ALA A 165 -2.83 -6.94 -11.58
N THR A 166 -2.64 -8.25 -11.42
CA THR A 166 -3.22 -9.03 -10.33
C THR A 166 -2.17 -9.89 -9.65
N VAL A 167 -2.12 -9.79 -8.32
CA VAL A 167 -1.25 -10.59 -7.46
C VAL A 167 -1.98 -11.83 -6.99
N GLU A 168 -1.33 -12.98 -7.17
CA GLU A 168 -1.83 -14.29 -6.77
C GLU A 168 -0.74 -15.05 -5.98
N PRO A 169 -1.09 -15.77 -4.90
CA PRO A 169 -0.16 -16.68 -4.25
C PRO A 169 0.06 -17.93 -5.12
N GLN A 170 1.30 -18.33 -5.33
CA GLN A 170 1.63 -19.66 -5.84
C GLN A 170 1.22 -20.72 -4.80
N ARG A 171 1.16 -22.00 -5.20
CA ARG A 171 0.86 -23.11 -4.26
C ARG A 171 1.79 -23.14 -3.04
N ARG A 172 3.02 -22.64 -3.16
CA ARG A 172 3.99 -22.47 -2.06
C ARG A 172 3.86 -21.17 -1.25
N GLY A 173 2.74 -20.46 -1.37
CA GLY A 173 2.47 -19.18 -0.69
C GLY A 173 3.16 -17.95 -1.27
N ALA A 174 4.23 -18.10 -2.06
CA ALA A 174 4.96 -16.98 -2.64
C ALA A 174 4.12 -16.19 -3.68
N PRO A 175 4.07 -14.85 -3.61
CA PRO A 175 3.42 -14.01 -4.60
C PRO A 175 3.99 -14.19 -6.00
N HIS A 176 3.09 -14.23 -6.98
CA HIS A 176 3.38 -13.93 -8.36
C HIS A 176 2.37 -12.90 -8.87
N ILE A 177 2.72 -12.23 -9.95
CA ILE A 177 1.89 -11.17 -10.52
C ILE A 177 1.72 -11.37 -12.01
N HIS A 178 0.47 -11.27 -12.45
CA HIS A 178 0.09 -11.20 -13.85
C HIS A 178 -0.15 -9.74 -14.20
N VAL A 179 0.40 -9.29 -15.33
CA VAL A 179 0.38 -7.88 -15.73
C VAL A 179 -0.04 -7.79 -17.18
N GLY A 180 -1.22 -7.25 -17.43
CA GLY A 180 -1.63 -6.73 -18.74
C GLY A 180 -1.02 -5.35 -18.96
N ILE A 181 -0.23 -5.19 -20.01
CA ILE A 181 0.55 -3.98 -20.28
C ILE A 181 0.11 -3.40 -21.61
N ARG A 182 -0.21 -2.10 -21.61
CA ARG A 182 -0.62 -1.39 -22.83
C ARG A 182 0.59 -1.14 -23.73
N GLY A 183 0.54 -1.72 -24.92
CA GLY A 183 1.65 -1.67 -25.88
C GLY A 183 2.61 -2.86 -25.76
N SER A 184 3.53 -2.95 -26.71
CA SER A 184 4.50 -4.05 -26.79
C SER A 184 5.94 -3.58 -26.83
N ASP A 185 6.81 -4.38 -26.22
CA ASP A 185 8.26 -4.23 -26.23
C ASP A 185 8.94 -5.61 -26.42
N PRO A 186 10.22 -5.65 -26.84
CA PRO A 186 10.91 -6.92 -27.06
C PRO A 186 10.93 -7.81 -25.80
N ARG A 187 10.67 -9.12 -25.95
CA ARG A 187 10.71 -10.08 -24.83
C ARG A 187 12.04 -10.06 -24.07
N ALA A 188 13.15 -9.88 -24.79
CA ALA A 188 14.49 -9.74 -24.22
C ALA A 188 14.58 -8.55 -23.25
N LEU A 189 13.97 -7.41 -23.59
CA LEU A 189 13.93 -6.23 -22.72
C LEU A 189 13.16 -6.52 -21.43
N ILE A 190 12.03 -7.21 -21.50
CA ILE A 190 11.24 -7.56 -20.31
C ILE A 190 12.01 -8.49 -19.37
N ARG A 191 12.70 -9.49 -19.93
CA ARG A 191 13.55 -10.40 -19.13
C ARG A 191 14.73 -9.65 -18.50
N GLN A 192 15.36 -8.75 -19.24
CA GLN A 192 16.43 -7.89 -18.72
C GLN A 192 15.92 -6.95 -17.62
N LEU A 193 14.72 -6.39 -17.77
CA LEU A 193 14.06 -5.57 -16.75
C LEU A 193 13.80 -6.36 -15.48
N ALA A 194 13.25 -7.57 -15.58
CA ALA A 194 13.02 -8.43 -14.42
C ALA A 194 14.33 -8.79 -13.72
N ALA A 195 15.35 -9.18 -14.49
CA ALA A 195 16.67 -9.54 -13.96
C ALA A 195 17.36 -8.36 -13.26
N ALA A 196 17.32 -7.16 -13.82
CA ALA A 196 17.97 -5.96 -13.27
C ALA A 196 17.18 -5.29 -12.13
N THR A 197 15.94 -5.72 -11.87
CA THR A 197 15.09 -5.08 -10.86
C THR A 197 15.28 -5.72 -9.50
N TYR A 198 15.65 -4.88 -8.53
CA TYR A 198 15.77 -5.22 -7.12
C TYR A 198 15.23 -4.09 -6.25
N HIS A 199 14.91 -4.41 -4.99
CA HIS A 199 14.61 -3.41 -3.96
C HIS A 199 15.47 -3.67 -2.72
N GLN A 200 16.23 -2.66 -2.31
CA GLN A 200 17.05 -2.67 -1.10
C GLN A 200 16.24 -2.10 0.07
N VAL A 201 16.20 -2.86 1.16
CA VAL A 201 15.49 -2.53 2.38
C VAL A 201 16.47 -1.93 3.37
N TRP A 202 16.51 -0.60 3.42
CA TRP A 202 17.33 0.17 4.36
C TRP A 202 16.55 0.41 5.66
N TRP A 203 16.28 -0.67 6.38
CA TRP A 203 15.66 -0.70 7.70
C TRP A 203 16.67 -1.22 8.72
N PRO A 204 16.42 -1.07 10.03
CA PRO A 204 17.21 -1.77 11.04
C PRO A 204 17.29 -3.27 10.71
N HIS A 205 18.48 -3.83 10.93
CA HIS A 205 18.69 -5.26 10.79
C HIS A 205 17.80 -6.00 11.79
N HIS A 206 17.16 -7.06 11.31
CA HIS A 206 16.16 -7.83 12.06
C HIS A 206 16.38 -9.32 11.81
N ASP A 207 17.66 -9.71 11.87
CA ASP A 207 18.15 -11.07 11.69
C ASP A 207 18.16 -11.86 13.01
N ARG A 208 18.15 -11.17 14.15
CA ARG A 208 18.16 -11.76 15.49
C ARG A 208 17.18 -11.02 16.38
N GLU A 209 16.27 -11.76 16.99
CA GLU A 209 15.38 -11.21 18.01
C GLU A 209 16.20 -10.89 19.27
N VAL A 210 15.98 -9.71 19.82
CA VAL A 210 16.57 -9.25 21.09
C VAL A 210 15.68 -9.67 22.26
N TYR A 211 14.36 -9.62 22.06
CA TYR A 211 13.39 -9.90 23.10
C TYR A 211 12.55 -11.14 22.79
N GLU A 212 12.40 -11.99 23.81
CA GLU A 212 11.53 -13.16 23.74
C GLU A 212 10.04 -12.79 23.89
N PRO A 213 9.13 -13.63 23.37
CA PRO A 213 7.71 -13.48 23.65
C PRO A 213 7.43 -13.45 25.16
N GLY A 214 6.76 -12.41 25.64
CA GLY A 214 6.43 -12.24 27.07
C GLY A 214 7.42 -11.38 27.86
N ARG A 215 8.60 -11.09 27.30
CA ARG A 215 9.60 -10.14 27.85
C ARG A 215 9.83 -8.97 26.90
N LEU A 216 8.77 -8.43 26.33
CA LEU A 216 8.86 -7.30 25.41
C LEU A 216 8.98 -5.97 26.17
N PRO A 217 9.57 -4.93 25.57
CA PRO A 217 9.68 -3.60 26.16
C PRO A 217 8.34 -3.06 26.68
N GLN A 218 8.34 -2.39 27.82
CA GLN A 218 7.14 -1.86 28.47
C GLN A 218 7.12 -0.33 28.45
N TRP A 219 5.93 0.27 28.48
CA TRP A 219 5.82 1.72 28.55
C TRP A 219 6.09 2.20 29.99
N ASP A 220 7.12 3.01 30.16
CA ASP A 220 7.40 3.73 31.41
C ASP A 220 6.71 5.10 31.37
N TYR A 221 5.73 5.30 32.26
CA TYR A 221 4.99 6.56 32.35
C TYR A 221 5.82 7.72 32.93
N THR A 222 6.85 7.42 33.70
CA THR A 222 7.75 8.42 34.30
C THR A 222 8.71 8.93 33.23
N GLN A 223 9.30 8.03 32.44
CA GLN A 223 10.25 8.38 31.38
C GLN A 223 9.55 8.78 30.06
N GLY A 224 8.28 8.43 29.91
CA GLY A 224 7.51 8.74 28.69
C GLY A 224 8.02 7.97 27.46
N CYS A 225 8.65 6.82 27.65
CA CYS A 225 9.23 6.00 26.59
C CYS A 225 9.03 4.49 26.84
N PHE A 226 9.42 3.67 25.88
CA PHE A 226 9.48 2.22 26.09
C PHE A 226 10.84 1.85 26.67
N THR A 227 10.84 1.04 27.72
CA THR A 227 12.05 0.58 28.40
C THR A 227 12.18 -0.94 28.36
N ASP A 228 13.42 -1.40 28.43
CA ASP A 228 13.76 -2.81 28.61
C ASP A 228 13.15 -3.33 29.94
N PRO A 229 12.47 -4.49 29.95
CA PRO A 229 11.80 -4.98 31.16
C PRO A 229 12.77 -5.47 32.24
N ASP A 230 14.00 -5.84 31.89
CA ASP A 230 15.00 -6.36 32.83
C ASP A 230 15.95 -5.24 33.32
N THR A 231 16.33 -4.29 32.47
CA THR A 231 17.27 -3.20 32.83
C THR A 231 16.60 -1.86 33.13
N ASN A 232 15.34 -1.66 32.72
CA ASN A 232 14.64 -0.36 32.71
C ASN A 232 15.32 0.73 31.86
N GLU A 233 16.28 0.37 30.99
CA GLU A 233 16.92 1.31 30.08
C GLU A 233 16.00 1.64 28.89
N PRO A 234 15.99 2.89 28.38
CA PRO A 234 15.21 3.26 27.21
C PRO A 234 15.58 2.45 25.96
N VAL A 235 14.56 1.91 25.28
CA VAL A 235 14.74 1.21 24.01
C VAL A 235 14.88 2.24 22.87
N PRO A 236 15.89 2.11 22.00
CA PRO A 236 16.09 3.04 20.90
C PRO A 236 14.88 3.16 19.97
N THR A 237 14.58 4.39 19.55
CA THR A 237 13.52 4.66 18.59
C THR A 237 13.93 4.34 17.16
N TRP A 238 12.92 4.11 16.31
CA TRP A 238 13.13 3.95 14.87
C TRP A 238 14.00 5.04 14.25
N THR A 239 13.86 6.29 14.71
CA THR A 239 14.62 7.42 14.19
C THR A 239 16.08 7.31 14.64
N GLU A 240 16.33 7.13 15.93
CA GLU A 240 17.69 7.01 16.51
C GLU A 240 18.46 5.84 15.89
N VAL A 241 17.81 4.70 15.70
CA VAL A 241 18.45 3.52 15.08
C VAL A 241 18.81 3.81 13.62
N LEU A 242 17.94 4.50 12.88
CA LEU A 242 18.28 4.89 11.51
C LEU A 242 19.39 5.96 11.48
N ASP A 243 19.47 6.82 12.49
CA ASP A 243 20.50 7.87 12.56
C ASP A 243 21.86 7.26 12.91
N LEU A 244 21.89 6.25 13.79
CA LEU A 244 23.05 5.38 14.03
C LEU A 244 23.45 4.61 12.77
N MET A 245 22.49 4.07 12.02
CA MET A 245 22.77 3.43 10.74
C MET A 245 23.40 4.42 9.73
N ASP A 246 22.91 5.66 9.70
CA ASP A 246 23.42 6.71 8.81
C ASP A 246 24.85 7.17 9.21
N SER A 247 25.35 6.85 10.42
CA SER A 247 26.73 7.12 10.86
C SER A 247 27.73 5.99 10.52
N VAL A 248 27.26 4.88 9.96
CA VAL A 248 28.11 3.75 9.54
C VAL A 248 28.48 3.90 8.07
N ASP A 249 29.77 4.03 7.77
CA ASP A 249 30.25 4.27 6.40
C ASP A 249 29.92 3.12 5.42
N GLU A 250 30.04 1.87 5.86
CA GLU A 250 29.81 0.67 5.06
C GLU A 250 28.64 -0.16 5.59
N LEU A 251 27.43 0.39 5.50
CA LEU A 251 26.22 -0.32 5.89
C LEU A 251 25.66 -1.17 4.75
N GLU A 252 25.34 -2.44 5.03
CA GLU A 252 24.59 -3.30 4.12
C GLU A 252 23.06 -3.14 4.32
N PRO A 253 22.24 -3.34 3.28
CA PRO A 253 20.79 -3.32 3.45
C PRO A 253 20.34 -4.56 4.24
N ALA A 254 19.38 -4.38 5.15
CA ALA A 254 18.78 -5.49 5.93
C ALA A 254 18.16 -6.59 5.07
N HIS A 255 17.71 -6.26 3.85
CA HIS A 255 17.24 -7.24 2.88
C HIS A 255 17.34 -6.72 1.44
N VAL A 256 17.56 -7.62 0.49
CA VAL A 256 17.48 -7.32 -0.96
C VAL A 256 16.53 -8.30 -1.62
N VAL A 257 15.37 -7.81 -2.04
CA VAL A 257 14.36 -8.61 -2.76
C VAL A 257 14.55 -8.47 -4.28
N ARG A 258 14.35 -9.57 -5.01
CA ARG A 258 14.53 -9.70 -6.46
C ARG A 258 13.47 -10.62 -7.07
N PHE A 259 13.25 -10.55 -8.38
CA PHE A 259 12.45 -11.56 -9.08
C PHE A 259 13.24 -12.86 -9.26
N GLY A 260 12.51 -13.96 -9.39
CA GLY A 260 13.07 -15.24 -9.84
C GLY A 260 13.40 -15.22 -11.34
N THR A 261 14.01 -16.31 -11.81
CA THR A 261 14.39 -16.48 -13.22
C THR A 261 13.18 -16.72 -14.15
N GLN A 262 12.05 -17.16 -13.59
CA GLN A 262 10.84 -17.45 -14.35
C GLN A 262 10.06 -16.17 -14.68
N VAL A 263 10.10 -15.80 -15.96
CA VAL A 263 9.39 -14.67 -16.54
C VAL A 263 8.65 -15.14 -17.80
N ASP A 264 7.32 -15.19 -17.75
CA ASP A 264 6.48 -15.49 -18.91
C ASP A 264 6.08 -14.19 -19.61
N VAL A 265 6.23 -14.13 -20.94
CA VAL A 265 6.00 -12.93 -21.74
C VAL A 265 5.25 -13.29 -23.02
N LYS A 266 3.98 -12.87 -23.07
CA LYS A 266 3.08 -13.08 -24.21
C LYS A 266 2.73 -11.74 -24.86
N GLY A 267 2.61 -11.74 -26.18
CA GLY A 267 2.04 -10.63 -26.93
C GLY A 267 0.56 -10.93 -27.16
N ILE A 268 -0.30 -9.93 -26.98
CA ILE A 268 -1.75 -10.08 -27.10
C ILE A 268 -2.26 -9.05 -28.10
N LEU A 269 -3.07 -9.51 -29.05
CA LEU A 269 -3.79 -8.62 -29.96
C LEU A 269 -5.25 -8.50 -29.52
N ALA A 270 -5.77 -7.27 -29.49
CA ALA A 270 -7.16 -7.00 -29.14
C ALA A 270 -8.13 -7.70 -30.11
N GLY A 271 -9.32 -8.08 -29.60
CA GLY A 271 -10.36 -8.76 -30.40
C GLY A 271 -10.05 -10.21 -30.76
N THR A 272 -9.12 -10.85 -30.04
CA THR A 272 -8.79 -12.27 -30.24
C THR A 272 -9.26 -13.10 -29.04
N PRO A 273 -9.61 -14.39 -29.24
CA PRO A 273 -9.96 -15.29 -28.12
C PRO A 273 -8.84 -15.40 -27.07
N GLU A 274 -7.58 -15.22 -27.49
CA GLU A 274 -6.45 -15.19 -26.57
C GLU A 274 -6.49 -13.96 -25.65
N ALA A 275 -6.89 -12.79 -26.15
CA ALA A 275 -7.07 -11.60 -25.33
C ALA A 275 -8.13 -11.82 -24.27
N ASP A 276 -9.29 -12.38 -24.64
CA ASP A 276 -10.41 -12.64 -23.73
C ASP A 276 -10.00 -13.61 -22.61
N ARG A 277 -9.26 -14.68 -22.95
CA ARG A 277 -8.73 -15.62 -21.96
C ARG A 277 -7.80 -14.94 -20.94
N HIS A 278 -6.93 -14.04 -21.40
CA HIS A 278 -5.99 -13.34 -20.51
C HIS A 278 -6.66 -12.23 -19.70
N ILE A 279 -7.66 -11.55 -20.26
CA ILE A 279 -8.54 -10.66 -19.50
C ILE A 279 -9.22 -11.47 -18.40
N GLY A 280 -9.75 -12.65 -18.71
CA GLY A 280 -10.31 -13.59 -17.73
C GLY A 280 -9.36 -13.92 -16.58
N TYR A 281 -8.06 -14.14 -16.86
CA TYR A 281 -7.06 -14.35 -15.79
C TYR A 281 -6.88 -13.13 -14.89
N LEU A 282 -6.90 -11.91 -15.44
CA LEU A 282 -6.79 -10.67 -14.66
C LEU A 282 -8.07 -10.39 -13.87
N THR A 283 -9.25 -10.62 -14.46
CA THR A 283 -10.54 -10.31 -13.84
C THR A 283 -10.98 -11.37 -12.83
N LYS A 284 -10.46 -12.60 -12.93
CA LYS A 284 -10.71 -13.71 -11.96
C LYS A 284 -10.51 -13.30 -10.50
N TYR A 285 -9.62 -12.34 -10.22
CA TYR A 285 -9.27 -11.91 -8.87
C TYR A 285 -9.89 -10.59 -8.44
N LEU A 286 -10.80 -10.03 -9.25
CA LEU A 286 -11.61 -8.88 -8.84
C LEU A 286 -12.62 -9.26 -7.77
N THR A 287 -13.15 -10.49 -7.83
CA THR A 287 -14.25 -10.96 -6.98
C THR A 287 -13.83 -11.97 -5.90
N LYS A 288 -12.68 -12.63 -6.04
CA LYS A 288 -12.19 -13.63 -5.07
C LYS A 288 -11.47 -13.00 -3.88
N SER A 289 -11.79 -13.44 -2.67
CA SER A 289 -11.10 -12.97 -1.46
C SER A 289 -9.65 -13.48 -1.40
N ILE A 290 -8.83 -12.85 -0.54
CA ILE A 290 -7.43 -13.29 -0.40
C ILE A 290 -7.36 -14.70 0.20
N SER A 291 -8.21 -14.92 1.21
CA SER A 291 -8.29 -16.11 2.05
C SER A 291 -8.69 -17.35 1.25
N GLU A 292 -9.60 -17.24 0.28
CA GLU A 292 -10.08 -18.35 -0.57
C GLU A 292 -9.01 -18.99 -1.49
N VAL A 293 -7.88 -18.32 -1.71
CA VAL A 293 -6.86 -18.81 -2.69
C VAL A 293 -5.75 -19.62 -2.01
N ILE A 294 -5.67 -19.61 -0.68
CA ILE A 294 -4.59 -20.24 0.10
C ILE A 294 -5.12 -21.45 0.89
N GLU A 295 -6.22 -22.07 0.44
CA GLU A 295 -6.71 -23.28 1.07
C GLU A 295 -5.73 -24.45 0.82
N PRO A 296 -5.16 -25.05 1.88
CA PRO A 296 -4.23 -26.16 1.73
C PRO A 296 -4.96 -27.40 1.21
N LYS A 297 -4.36 -28.08 0.22
CA LYS A 297 -4.91 -29.30 -0.38
C LYS A 297 -4.39 -30.60 0.25
N SER A 298 -3.48 -30.48 1.21
CA SER A 298 -2.84 -31.58 1.91
C SER A 298 -2.43 -31.12 3.31
N GLN A 299 -2.19 -32.06 4.22
CA GLN A 299 -1.63 -31.75 5.53
C GLN A 299 -0.25 -31.10 5.43
N ALA A 300 0.61 -31.59 4.53
CA ALA A 300 1.93 -31.00 4.30
C ALA A 300 1.85 -29.53 3.84
N ALA A 301 0.87 -29.19 2.99
CA ALA A 301 0.63 -27.81 2.57
C ALA A 301 0.11 -26.94 3.74
N ALA A 302 -0.75 -27.50 4.61
CA ALA A 302 -1.23 -26.80 5.79
C ALA A 302 -0.07 -26.46 6.74
N GLU A 303 0.76 -27.46 7.09
CA GLU A 303 1.96 -27.31 7.92
C GLU A 303 2.98 -26.33 7.31
N HIS A 304 3.15 -26.37 5.99
CA HIS A 304 3.97 -25.40 5.27
C HIS A 304 3.47 -23.97 5.47
N TYR A 305 2.16 -23.73 5.33
CA TYR A 305 1.56 -22.42 5.54
C TYR A 305 1.61 -21.99 7.02
N ASP A 306 1.53 -22.92 7.97
CA ASP A 306 1.75 -22.65 9.40
C ASP A 306 3.18 -22.17 9.67
N ARG A 307 4.19 -22.87 9.13
CA ARG A 307 5.59 -22.47 9.25
C ARG A 307 5.85 -21.10 8.61
N LEU A 308 5.31 -20.86 7.42
CA LEU A 308 5.43 -19.56 6.76
C LEU A 308 4.75 -18.45 7.56
N HIS A 309 3.55 -18.72 8.10
CA HIS A 309 2.84 -17.76 8.94
C HIS A 309 3.60 -17.45 10.23
N ALA A 310 4.18 -18.46 10.89
CA ALA A 310 5.01 -18.27 12.07
C ALA A 310 6.20 -17.33 11.80
N GLU A 311 6.87 -17.47 10.66
CA GLU A 311 7.97 -16.57 10.26
C GLU A 311 7.48 -15.17 9.88
N LEU A 312 6.32 -15.05 9.24
CA LEU A 312 5.67 -13.76 8.99
C LEU A 312 5.26 -13.05 10.29
N CYS A 313 4.94 -13.78 11.35
CA CYS A 313 4.62 -13.23 12.68
C CYS A 313 5.84 -12.68 13.43
N LYS A 314 7.06 -12.90 12.90
CA LYS A 314 8.30 -12.31 13.42
C LYS A 314 8.84 -11.24 12.48
N THR A 315 8.62 -11.37 11.17
CA THR A 315 9.15 -10.44 10.15
C THR A 315 8.44 -9.07 10.16
N PRO A 316 9.12 -7.95 10.47
CA PRO A 316 8.48 -6.62 10.45
C PRO A 316 7.96 -6.23 9.07
N CYS A 317 6.72 -5.72 8.98
CA CYS A 317 6.10 -5.40 7.69
C CYS A 317 6.22 -3.94 7.24
N SER A 318 6.55 -3.02 8.15
CA SER A 318 6.64 -1.58 7.88
C SER A 318 7.39 -0.87 9.02
N PRO A 319 7.83 0.39 8.84
CA PRO A 319 8.44 1.18 9.93
C PRO A 319 7.55 1.35 11.17
N ARG A 320 6.23 1.18 11.04
CA ARG A 320 5.25 1.30 12.12
C ARG A 320 4.84 -0.05 12.72
N CYS A 321 5.48 -1.14 12.30
CA CYS A 321 5.11 -2.49 12.71
C CYS A 321 5.44 -2.72 14.18
N GLY A 322 4.48 -3.17 14.99
CA GLY A 322 4.71 -3.50 16.40
C GLY A 322 5.73 -4.65 16.62
N LEU A 323 6.08 -5.40 15.58
CA LEU A 323 7.12 -6.43 15.68
C LEU A 323 8.53 -5.88 15.88
N TRP A 324 8.77 -4.58 15.60
CA TRP A 324 10.07 -3.95 15.84
C TRP A 324 10.52 -4.05 17.30
N PHE A 325 9.58 -4.13 18.26
CA PHE A 325 9.88 -4.37 19.66
C PHE A 325 10.64 -5.68 19.91
N ARG A 326 10.42 -6.73 19.10
CA ARG A 326 11.20 -7.98 19.20
C ARG A 326 12.68 -7.77 18.87
N TYR A 327 12.99 -6.74 18.09
CA TYR A 327 14.33 -6.42 17.61
C TYR A 327 14.95 -5.22 18.34
N GLY A 328 14.37 -4.82 19.49
CA GLY A 328 14.86 -3.69 20.28
C GLY A 328 14.76 -2.34 19.60
N VAL A 329 13.71 -2.15 18.79
CA VAL A 329 13.44 -0.88 18.13
C VAL A 329 12.01 -0.44 18.42
N VAL A 330 11.83 0.78 18.95
CA VAL A 330 10.50 1.37 19.09
C VAL A 330 9.99 1.79 17.71
N PRO A 331 8.86 1.25 17.21
CA PRO A 331 8.38 1.52 15.87
C PRO A 331 7.96 2.97 15.69
N LYS A 332 8.04 3.46 14.44
CA LYS A 332 7.71 4.84 14.11
C LYS A 332 6.28 5.19 14.51
N GLY A 333 6.14 6.19 15.39
CA GLY A 333 4.85 6.67 15.87
C GLY A 333 4.21 5.77 16.93
N ALA A 334 5.01 4.96 17.62
CA ALA A 334 4.57 4.31 18.86
C ALA A 334 4.23 5.35 19.92
N THR A 335 3.31 4.98 20.80
CA THR A 335 2.80 5.76 21.94
C THR A 335 2.50 4.80 23.08
N ALA A 336 2.17 5.30 24.28
CA ALA A 336 1.72 4.49 25.42
C ALA A 336 0.62 3.46 25.10
N LYS A 337 -0.19 3.69 24.06
CA LYS A 337 -1.27 2.77 23.62
C LYS A 337 -0.79 1.67 22.68
N THR A 338 0.50 1.64 22.34
CA THR A 338 1.08 0.66 21.42
C THR A 338 1.38 -0.60 22.20
N VAL A 339 0.83 -1.73 21.75
CA VAL A 339 1.10 -3.03 22.35
C VAL A 339 2.36 -3.63 21.71
N PRO A 340 3.43 -3.85 22.47
CA PRO A 340 4.65 -4.45 21.98
C PRO A 340 4.40 -5.81 21.32
N GLY A 341 5.08 -6.09 20.21
CA GLY A 341 4.97 -7.37 19.49
C GLY A 341 3.66 -7.58 18.72
N VAL A 342 2.74 -6.61 18.72
CA VAL A 342 1.45 -6.73 18.01
C VAL A 342 1.38 -5.76 16.84
N CYS A 343 1.25 -6.30 15.63
CA CYS A 343 1.03 -5.50 14.43
C CYS A 343 -0.44 -5.55 14.00
N LYS A 344 -1.06 -4.38 13.81
CA LYS A 344 -2.44 -4.25 13.29
C LYS A 344 -2.53 -4.46 11.77
N GLY A 345 -1.40 -4.63 11.09
CA GLY A 345 -1.31 -4.81 9.65
C GLY A 345 -1.81 -6.17 9.18
N LYS A 346 -2.35 -6.21 7.96
CA LYS A 346 -2.87 -7.46 7.37
C LYS A 346 -1.78 -8.50 7.06
N ALA A 347 -0.51 -8.10 6.98
CA ALA A 347 0.61 -8.98 6.64
C ALA A 347 0.76 -10.20 7.56
N HIS A 348 0.41 -10.07 8.84
CA HIS A 348 0.63 -11.12 9.83
C HIS A 348 -0.61 -11.98 10.08
N ARG A 349 -1.68 -11.78 9.31
CA ARG A 349 -2.87 -12.63 9.39
C ARG A 349 -2.60 -13.92 8.64
N ARG A 350 -3.00 -15.06 9.22
CA ARG A 350 -2.85 -16.36 8.57
C ARG A 350 -3.46 -16.39 7.18
N GLU A 351 -4.66 -15.86 7.05
CA GLU A 351 -5.43 -15.80 5.80
C GLU A 351 -4.76 -15.05 4.65
N THR A 352 -3.82 -14.15 4.94
CA THR A 352 -3.17 -13.32 3.90
C THR A 352 -1.78 -13.80 3.54
N LEU A 353 -1.14 -14.61 4.40
CA LEU A 353 0.26 -15.04 4.30
C LEU A 353 1.17 -13.91 3.76
N GLY A 354 1.13 -12.72 4.38
CA GLY A 354 1.99 -11.60 4.03
C GLY A 354 1.47 -10.65 2.94
N LEU A 355 0.39 -11.01 2.22
CA LEU A 355 -0.24 -10.17 1.20
C LEU A 355 -1.06 -9.02 1.82
N ARG A 356 -0.35 -7.94 2.18
CA ARG A 356 -0.87 -6.79 2.94
C ARG A 356 -1.75 -5.80 2.15
N GLY A 357 -1.88 -5.97 0.83
CA GLY A 357 -2.33 -4.94 -0.11
C GLY A 357 -3.53 -5.31 -0.97
N ARG A 358 -3.81 -4.45 -1.96
CA ARG A 358 -4.79 -4.74 -3.02
C ARG A 358 -4.21 -5.81 -3.94
N ARG A 359 -4.98 -6.86 -4.22
CA ARG A 359 -4.59 -7.86 -5.23
C ARG A 359 -4.51 -7.27 -6.61
N VAL A 360 -5.43 -6.36 -6.91
CA VAL A 360 -5.47 -5.66 -8.19
C VAL A 360 -4.68 -4.37 -8.08
N LEU A 361 -3.63 -4.27 -8.89
CA LEU A 361 -2.74 -3.13 -9.02
C LEU A 361 -2.97 -2.50 -10.39
N VAL A 362 -3.54 -1.31 -10.42
CA VAL A 362 -3.87 -0.60 -11.65
C VAL A 362 -3.04 0.66 -11.74
N SER A 363 -2.49 0.93 -12.93
CA SER A 363 -1.85 2.23 -13.17
C SER A 363 -2.88 3.36 -13.01
N ARG A 364 -2.53 4.43 -12.28
CA ARG A 364 -3.48 5.56 -12.04
C ARG A 364 -4.05 6.17 -13.32
N LYS A 365 -3.24 6.17 -14.39
CA LYS A 365 -3.64 6.69 -15.70
C LYS A 365 -4.48 5.70 -16.53
N TRP A 366 -4.81 4.51 -16.03
CA TRP A 366 -5.59 3.50 -16.75
C TRP A 366 -7.02 3.97 -16.98
N THR A 367 -7.71 4.36 -15.91
CA THR A 367 -9.09 4.87 -15.93
C THR A 367 -9.15 6.40 -15.93
N GLY A 368 -8.06 7.06 -15.54
CA GLY A 368 -8.08 8.51 -15.25
C GLY A 368 -8.83 8.86 -13.95
N LYS A 369 -9.39 7.86 -13.26
CA LYS A 369 -10.17 8.00 -12.02
C LYS A 369 -9.26 7.97 -10.80
N ASP A 370 -9.63 8.73 -9.77
CA ASP A 370 -8.96 8.71 -8.48
C ASP A 370 -9.59 7.71 -7.49
N LEU A 371 -9.14 7.72 -6.23
CA LEU A 371 -9.68 6.81 -5.20
C LEU A 371 -11.11 7.16 -4.79
N ALA A 372 -11.49 8.43 -4.85
CA ALA A 372 -12.83 8.90 -4.52
C ALA A 372 -13.81 8.51 -5.63
N ASP A 373 -13.42 8.67 -6.89
CA ASP A 373 -14.18 8.22 -8.06
C ASP A 373 -14.48 6.72 -7.97
N HIS A 374 -13.44 5.91 -7.76
CA HIS A 374 -13.62 4.47 -7.60
C HIS A 374 -14.46 4.08 -6.36
N ARG A 375 -14.48 4.91 -5.31
CA ARG A 375 -15.34 4.69 -4.15
C ARG A 375 -16.80 5.02 -4.47
N ALA A 376 -17.04 6.08 -5.23
CA ALA A 376 -18.36 6.45 -5.72
C ALA A 376 -18.91 5.38 -6.68
N ASP A 377 -18.11 4.94 -7.66
CA ASP A 377 -18.49 3.86 -8.58
C ASP A 377 -18.91 2.59 -7.83
N ARG A 378 -18.13 2.16 -6.82
CA ARG A 378 -18.49 0.96 -6.02
C ARG A 378 -19.76 1.16 -5.19
N ALA A 379 -19.94 2.36 -4.61
CA ALA A 379 -21.13 2.66 -3.83
C ALA A 379 -22.38 2.65 -4.72
N GLU A 380 -22.26 3.24 -5.91
CA GLU A 380 -23.33 3.29 -6.90
C GLU A 380 -23.67 1.90 -7.44
N HIS A 381 -22.66 1.08 -7.75
CA HIS A 381 -22.86 -0.31 -8.14
C HIS A 381 -23.63 -1.10 -7.07
N VAL A 382 -23.20 -1.03 -5.80
CA VAL A 382 -23.90 -1.71 -4.70
C VAL A 382 -25.33 -1.19 -4.56
N ARG A 383 -25.55 0.13 -4.68
CA ARG A 383 -26.88 0.75 -4.64
C ARG A 383 -27.78 0.20 -5.76
N GLN A 384 -27.28 0.11 -6.98
CA GLN A 384 -28.02 -0.40 -8.14
C GLN A 384 -28.35 -1.89 -7.99
N VAL A 385 -27.41 -2.71 -7.53
CA VAL A 385 -27.64 -4.15 -7.27
C VAL A 385 -28.69 -4.37 -6.18
N LEU A 386 -28.62 -3.63 -5.07
CA LEU A 386 -29.62 -3.70 -4.00
C LEU A 386 -31.00 -3.23 -4.48
N ALA A 387 -31.06 -2.12 -5.23
CA ALA A 387 -32.31 -1.59 -5.77
C ALA A 387 -32.97 -2.57 -6.75
N ALA A 388 -32.20 -3.21 -7.63
CA ALA A 388 -32.68 -4.23 -8.56
C ALA A 388 -33.27 -5.45 -7.82
N ALA A 389 -32.74 -5.78 -6.65
CA ALA A 389 -33.29 -6.84 -5.79
C ALA A 389 -34.44 -6.37 -4.87
N GLY A 390 -34.94 -5.13 -5.03
CA GLY A 390 -36.01 -4.57 -4.22
C GLY A 390 -35.61 -4.18 -2.78
N ILE A 391 -34.31 -4.13 -2.48
CA ILE A 391 -33.79 -3.78 -1.15
C ILE A 391 -33.61 -2.26 -1.06
N ALA A 392 -34.61 -1.58 -0.51
CA ALA A 392 -34.55 -0.14 -0.27
C ALA A 392 -33.59 0.21 0.88
N LYS A 393 -32.79 1.26 0.69
CA LYS A 393 -31.98 1.87 1.75
C LYS A 393 -32.59 3.19 2.18
N PRO A 394 -32.52 3.55 3.47
CA PRO A 394 -33.04 4.83 3.94
C PRO A 394 -32.33 5.97 3.21
N ASP A 395 -33.12 6.91 2.69
CA ASP A 395 -32.59 8.13 2.08
C ASP A 395 -32.09 9.07 3.17
N ILE A 396 -30.77 9.11 3.33
CA ILE A 396 -30.09 9.99 4.28
C ILE A 396 -29.71 11.34 3.65
N ALA A 397 -30.00 11.58 2.37
CA ALA A 397 -29.61 12.83 1.69
C ALA A 397 -30.30 14.06 2.28
N ARG A 398 -31.44 13.87 2.95
CA ARG A 398 -32.20 14.91 3.65
C ARG A 398 -31.83 15.06 5.14
N MET A 399 -30.86 14.28 5.63
CA MET A 399 -30.44 14.30 7.03
C MET A 399 -29.12 15.05 7.19
N GLN A 400 -29.02 15.88 8.23
CA GLN A 400 -27.74 16.45 8.66
C GLN A 400 -27.16 15.55 9.76
N ILE A 401 -25.99 14.98 9.51
CA ILE A 401 -25.29 14.13 10.48
C ILE A 401 -24.22 14.97 11.18
N THR A 402 -24.38 15.22 12.47
CA THR A 402 -23.41 15.91 13.32
C THR A 402 -22.70 14.92 14.25
N PRO A 403 -21.41 15.13 14.57
CA PRO A 403 -20.76 14.38 15.64
C PRO A 403 -21.50 14.59 16.96
N ALA A 404 -21.61 13.55 17.78
CA ALA A 404 -22.15 13.69 19.12
C ALA A 404 -21.16 14.42 20.04
N GLU A 405 -21.69 15.24 20.94
CA GLU A 405 -20.88 15.99 21.90
C GLU A 405 -20.26 15.07 22.97
N PRO A 406 -19.05 15.39 23.48
CA PRO A 406 -18.47 14.64 24.60
C PRO A 406 -19.40 14.65 25.82
N GLY A 407 -19.81 13.45 26.26
CA GLY A 407 -20.68 13.28 27.44
C GLY A 407 -22.18 13.37 27.18
N ASP A 408 -22.62 13.40 25.91
CA ASP A 408 -24.05 13.35 25.58
C ASP A 408 -24.71 12.07 26.15
N PRO A 409 -25.69 12.20 27.06
CA PRO A 409 -26.33 11.06 27.72
C PRO A 409 -27.16 10.20 26.75
N ASN A 410 -27.46 10.70 25.55
CA ASN A 410 -28.19 9.95 24.52
C ASN A 410 -27.27 9.07 23.66
N VAL A 411 -25.94 9.20 23.81
CA VAL A 411 -24.97 8.36 23.09
C VAL A 411 -24.83 7.03 23.82
N PRO A 412 -25.16 5.89 23.17
CA PRO A 412 -24.98 4.58 23.77
C PRO A 412 -23.51 4.34 24.16
N PRO A 413 -23.26 3.48 25.16
CA PRO A 413 -21.91 3.04 25.49
C PRO A 413 -21.16 2.52 24.26
N ARG A 414 -19.83 2.70 24.27
CA ARG A 414 -18.97 2.39 23.11
C ARG A 414 -19.10 0.93 22.68
N GLU A 415 -19.25 0.03 23.63
CA GLU A 415 -19.44 -1.41 23.41
C GLU A 415 -20.73 -1.66 22.61
N HIS A 416 -21.82 -0.97 22.96
CA HIS A 416 -23.09 -1.06 22.22
C HIS A 416 -22.96 -0.50 20.81
N LEU A 417 -22.28 0.64 20.63
CA LEU A 417 -22.02 1.20 19.31
C LEU A 417 -21.20 0.24 18.43
N ILE A 418 -20.16 -0.39 19.00
CA ILE A 418 -19.36 -1.40 18.30
C ILE A 418 -20.23 -2.59 17.89
N MET A 419 -21.05 -3.13 18.82
CA MET A 419 -21.93 -4.27 18.53
C MET A 419 -22.99 -3.93 17.47
N ALA A 420 -23.59 -2.74 17.55
CA ALA A 420 -24.53 -2.24 16.54
C ALA A 420 -23.87 -2.09 15.17
N MET A 421 -22.65 -1.53 15.11
CA MET A 421 -21.88 -1.44 13.86
C MET A 421 -21.52 -2.81 13.28
N VAL A 422 -21.18 -3.79 14.12
CA VAL A 422 -20.90 -5.17 13.68
C VAL A 422 -22.17 -5.82 13.13
N ALA A 423 -23.28 -5.74 13.86
CA ALA A 423 -24.58 -6.26 13.41
C ALA A 423 -25.02 -5.61 12.09
N GLN A 424 -24.92 -4.28 11.98
CA GLN A 424 -25.24 -3.55 10.75
C GLN A 424 -24.39 -4.04 9.56
N LYS A 425 -23.09 -4.27 9.75
CA LYS A 425 -22.22 -4.80 8.69
C LYS A 425 -22.58 -6.23 8.29
N ILE A 426 -22.92 -7.09 9.25
CA ILE A 426 -23.38 -8.45 8.97
C ILE A 426 -24.66 -8.41 8.13
N THR A 427 -25.64 -7.58 8.53
CA THR A 427 -26.88 -7.39 7.77
C THR A 427 -26.62 -6.86 6.37
N GLN A 428 -25.79 -5.82 6.22
CA GLN A 428 -25.42 -5.27 4.91
C GLN A 428 -24.77 -6.30 3.99
N HIS A 429 -23.89 -7.13 4.54
CA HIS A 429 -23.26 -8.21 3.79
C HIS A 429 -24.30 -9.24 3.34
N ALA A 430 -25.17 -9.68 4.24
CA ALA A 430 -26.23 -10.64 3.93
C ALA A 430 -27.23 -10.11 2.88
N GLU A 431 -27.61 -8.83 2.96
CA GLU A 431 -28.46 -8.17 1.96
C GLU A 431 -27.79 -8.13 0.59
N TYR A 432 -26.51 -7.77 0.52
CA TYR A 432 -25.77 -7.74 -0.74
C TYR A 432 -25.64 -9.14 -1.35
N THR A 433 -25.28 -10.15 -0.54
CA THR A 433 -25.25 -11.56 -0.99
C THR A 433 -26.62 -12.00 -1.50
N ARG A 434 -27.71 -11.67 -0.80
CA ARG A 434 -29.07 -11.98 -1.26
C ARG A 434 -29.40 -11.29 -2.58
N ALA A 435 -29.02 -10.03 -2.74
CA ALA A 435 -29.23 -9.29 -3.98
C ALA A 435 -28.45 -9.89 -5.15
N GLN A 436 -27.22 -10.36 -4.93
CA GLN A 436 -26.44 -11.06 -5.96
C GLN A 436 -27.06 -12.41 -6.38
N LEU A 437 -27.85 -13.05 -5.51
CA LEU A 437 -28.53 -14.31 -5.81
C LEU A 437 -29.93 -14.11 -6.43
N ALA A 438 -30.52 -12.92 -6.29
CA ALA A 438 -31.80 -12.58 -6.89
C ALA A 438 -31.67 -12.44 -8.42
N PRO A 439 -32.65 -12.87 -9.24
CA PRO A 439 -32.52 -12.85 -10.71
C PRO A 439 -32.16 -11.48 -11.28
N ASP A 440 -32.90 -10.44 -10.91
CA ASP A 440 -32.68 -9.07 -11.41
C ASP A 440 -31.41 -8.44 -10.83
N GLY A 441 -31.10 -8.73 -9.57
CA GLY A 441 -29.85 -8.30 -8.94
C GLY A 441 -28.61 -8.98 -9.53
N ALA A 442 -28.72 -10.25 -9.93
CA ALA A 442 -27.68 -11.01 -10.61
C ALA A 442 -27.43 -10.48 -12.03
N ILE A 443 -28.49 -10.15 -12.77
CA ILE A 443 -28.40 -9.53 -14.10
C ILE A 443 -27.68 -8.17 -14.01
N VAL A 444 -28.09 -7.32 -13.07
CA VAL A 444 -27.46 -6.00 -12.86
C VAL A 444 -26.02 -6.12 -12.36
N ALA A 445 -25.74 -7.08 -11.47
CA ALA A 445 -24.37 -7.37 -11.02
C ALA A 445 -23.46 -7.81 -12.18
N SER A 446 -23.99 -8.56 -13.15
CA SER A 446 -23.27 -9.00 -14.35
C SER A 446 -23.08 -7.86 -15.36
N LEU A 447 -24.16 -7.17 -15.73
CA LEU A 447 -24.15 -6.11 -16.76
C LEU A 447 -23.27 -4.92 -16.37
N LEU A 448 -23.31 -4.49 -15.12
CA LEU A 448 -22.46 -3.40 -14.60
C LEU A 448 -21.02 -3.83 -14.33
N GLY A 449 -20.76 -5.13 -14.27
CA GLY A 449 -19.40 -5.68 -14.29
C GLY A 449 -18.76 -5.57 -15.68
N ASP A 450 -19.58 -5.73 -16.73
CA ASP A 450 -19.15 -5.67 -18.14
C ASP A 450 -19.10 -4.25 -18.72
N THR A 451 -19.83 -3.28 -18.16
CA THR A 451 -19.84 -1.89 -18.68
C THR A 451 -18.52 -1.13 -18.50
N ALA A 452 -17.57 -1.64 -17.72
CA ALA A 452 -16.19 -1.12 -17.73
C ALA A 452 -15.43 -1.47 -19.03
N SER A 453 -15.97 -2.38 -19.86
CA SER A 453 -15.45 -2.78 -21.17
C SER A 453 -16.24 -2.19 -22.34
N ALA A 454 -17.42 -1.59 -22.11
CA ALA A 454 -18.32 -1.16 -23.17
C ALA A 454 -18.35 0.37 -23.31
N THR A 455 -17.20 0.98 -23.63
CA THR A 455 -17.15 2.34 -24.20
C THR A 455 -16.25 2.37 -25.43
N ASP A 456 -16.44 1.42 -26.35
CA ASP A 456 -15.87 1.48 -27.70
C ASP A 456 -16.81 0.74 -28.67
N SER A 457 -18.04 1.23 -28.77
CA SER A 457 -18.92 0.94 -29.92
C SER A 457 -19.93 2.08 -30.09
N ALA A 458 -19.40 3.27 -30.40
CA ALA A 458 -20.15 4.33 -31.08
C ALA A 458 -19.14 5.27 -31.76
N ALA A 459 -19.20 5.25 -33.11
CA ALA A 459 -18.38 5.96 -34.11
C ALA A 459 -17.00 5.36 -34.44
#